data_AF-A0A2U0A7L0-F1
#
_entry.id   AF-A0A2U0A7L0-F1
#
_cell.length_a   1.000
_cell.length_b   1.000
_cell.length_c   1.000
_cell.angle_alpha   90.00
_cell.angle_beta   90.00
_cell.angle_gamma   90.00
#
_symmetry.space_group_name_H-M   'P 1'
#
loop_
_entity.id
_entity.type
_entity.pdbx_description
1 polymer ?
#
loop_
_entity_poly.entity_id
_entity_poly.type
_entity_poly.pdbx_seq_one_letter_code
_entity_poly.pdbx_strand_id
1 'polypeptide(L)'
;MKEEALLSNRLPPEVITWLQRWFNLHLVIWLLSLACFFVAWNRGLALLYGLSSLCLSLLLISHLMPRLQMRGVKVERSLVGDLTAGSEGELVYLISSKGRRYHLQLTDQLPFTEGQQKLFISQCDKTLRERATVYCDRRGRFLIDELTLSSSYPFGVVRHSRQLTTDTLEVLVLPRVCNLTRIPLPVIADANSDGDLHIPQQGGQDEFAAVREYTQGDSLRHIHWRASARQQQLVVKEYERSDRPVLLVTLDSRPAFNQGEGSRSTFEYAITIAASMIHFASREGMQSILVVENGDWHDYVIPAYTSDLYDLYAFLATLESNGNQSCSELIEQAVIRFPQANLITGFRLQDDPLLPTLPPYLTHVDMEMDAESFLFPLRNKPSKDYHREGNRLIYPVNALSPLQELFQ
;
A
#
# COMPACT_ATOMS: atom_id res chain seq x y z
N MET A 1 -29.66 -10.49 -15.46
CA MET A 1 -28.20 -10.60 -15.27
C MET A 1 -27.57 -11.91 -15.80
N LYS A 2 -28.27 -13.05 -15.88
CA LYS A 2 -27.69 -14.30 -16.44
C LYS A 2 -27.84 -14.48 -17.96
N GLU A 3 -28.67 -13.67 -18.63
CA GLU A 3 -28.88 -13.77 -20.10
C GLU A 3 -27.98 -12.84 -20.93
N GLU A 4 -27.47 -11.74 -20.36
CA GLU A 4 -26.54 -10.83 -21.07
C GLU A 4 -25.14 -11.45 -21.26
N ALA A 5 -24.77 -12.44 -20.44
CA ALA A 5 -23.46 -13.11 -20.51
C ALA A 5 -23.37 -14.20 -21.61
N LEU A 6 -24.49 -14.64 -22.19
CA LEU A 6 -24.51 -15.70 -23.22
C LEU A 6 -24.42 -15.16 -24.65
N LEU A 7 -24.71 -13.87 -24.87
CA LEU A 7 -24.64 -13.24 -26.19
C LEU A 7 -23.30 -12.54 -26.48
N SER A 8 -22.48 -12.28 -25.45
CA SER A 8 -21.20 -11.57 -25.61
C SER A 8 -20.06 -12.42 -26.19
N ASN A 9 -20.28 -13.72 -26.42
CA ASN A 9 -19.20 -14.67 -26.76
C ASN A 9 -19.17 -15.10 -28.24
N ARG A 10 -19.89 -14.42 -29.15
CA ARG A 10 -19.97 -14.81 -30.58
C ARG A 10 -19.46 -13.77 -31.58
N LEU A 11 -19.12 -12.57 -31.16
CA LEU A 11 -18.59 -11.52 -32.04
C LEU A 11 -17.27 -11.00 -31.48
N PRO A 12 -16.22 -10.84 -32.31
CA PRO A 12 -14.98 -10.24 -31.86
C PRO A 12 -15.25 -8.81 -31.35
N PRO A 13 -14.55 -8.35 -30.30
CA PRO A 13 -14.80 -7.05 -29.66
C PRO A 13 -14.66 -5.87 -30.63
N GLU A 14 -13.84 -6.01 -31.67
CA GLU A 14 -13.70 -5.04 -32.76
C GLU A 14 -15.00 -4.89 -33.59
N VAL A 15 -15.73 -5.98 -33.83
CA VAL A 15 -17.01 -5.94 -34.54
C VAL A 15 -18.12 -5.40 -33.65
N ILE A 16 -18.07 -5.67 -32.34
CA ILE A 16 -19.03 -5.10 -31.37
C ILE A 16 -18.84 -3.58 -31.26
N THR A 17 -17.60 -3.11 -31.14
CA THR A 17 -17.28 -1.67 -31.09
C THR A 17 -17.57 -0.99 -32.42
N TRP A 18 -17.33 -1.66 -33.55
CA TRP A 18 -17.74 -1.19 -34.88
C TRP A 18 -19.27 -1.10 -35.00
N LEU A 19 -20.01 -2.15 -34.62
CA LEU A 19 -21.48 -2.15 -34.63
C LEU A 19 -22.04 -1.07 -33.69
N GLN A 20 -21.50 -0.91 -32.48
CA GLN A 20 -21.88 0.18 -31.58
C GLN A 20 -21.60 1.55 -32.20
N ARG A 21 -20.51 1.70 -32.97
CA ARG A 21 -20.16 2.95 -33.64
C ARG A 21 -21.13 3.30 -34.78
N TRP A 22 -21.58 2.32 -35.56
CA TRP A 22 -22.48 2.53 -36.71
C TRP A 22 -23.98 2.45 -36.37
N PHE A 23 -24.37 1.63 -35.39
CA PHE A 23 -25.73 1.45 -34.86
C PHE A 23 -25.90 2.11 -33.49
N ASN A 24 -25.45 3.36 -33.37
CA ASN A 24 -25.81 4.17 -32.21
C ASN A 24 -27.31 4.47 -32.24
N LEU A 25 -28.01 4.21 -31.13
CA LEU A 25 -29.47 4.47 -31.00
C LEU A 25 -29.84 5.88 -31.47
N HIS A 26 -28.99 6.87 -31.18
CA HIS A 26 -29.09 8.24 -31.67
C HIS A 26 -29.19 8.33 -33.20
N LEU A 27 -28.33 7.63 -33.94
CA LEU A 27 -28.31 7.63 -35.40
C LEU A 27 -29.56 6.94 -35.97
N VAL A 28 -29.99 5.83 -35.36
CA VAL A 28 -31.22 5.12 -35.76
C VAL A 28 -32.43 6.02 -35.61
N ILE A 29 -32.56 6.75 -34.50
CA ILE A 29 -33.69 7.68 -34.29
C ILE A 29 -33.64 8.84 -35.29
N TRP A 30 -32.46 9.37 -35.61
CA TRP A 30 -32.29 10.38 -36.66
C TRP A 30 -32.74 9.87 -38.05
N LEU A 31 -32.27 8.68 -38.44
CA LEU A 31 -32.65 8.07 -39.72
C LEU A 31 -34.15 7.77 -39.78
N LEU A 32 -34.73 7.25 -38.69
CA LEU A 32 -36.16 7.00 -38.60
C LEU A 32 -36.96 8.29 -38.74
N SER A 33 -36.56 9.35 -38.03
CA SER A 33 -37.19 10.66 -38.11
C SER A 33 -37.18 11.22 -39.53
N LEU A 34 -36.04 11.08 -40.22
CA LEU A 34 -35.82 11.56 -41.58
C LEU A 34 -36.61 10.73 -42.61
N ALA A 35 -36.61 9.40 -42.48
CA ALA A 35 -37.38 8.49 -43.33
C ALA A 35 -38.88 8.78 -43.20
N CYS A 36 -39.40 8.91 -41.97
CA CYS A 36 -40.81 9.26 -41.74
C CYS A 36 -41.16 10.61 -42.35
N PHE A 37 -40.28 11.61 -42.25
CA PHE A 37 -40.49 12.92 -42.87
C PHE A 37 -40.57 12.84 -44.40
N PHE A 38 -39.65 12.14 -45.06
CA PHE A 38 -39.65 12.00 -46.52
C PHE A 38 -40.86 11.22 -47.04
N VAL A 39 -41.26 10.15 -46.35
CA VAL A 39 -42.47 9.40 -46.71
C VAL A 39 -43.72 10.25 -46.49
N ALA A 40 -43.77 11.02 -45.40
CA ALA A 40 -44.87 11.97 -45.15
C ALA A 40 -44.97 13.02 -46.26
N TRP A 41 -43.84 13.58 -46.67
CA TRP A 41 -43.76 14.57 -47.75
C TRP A 41 -44.26 14.04 -49.09
N ASN A 42 -43.85 12.82 -49.46
CA ASN A 42 -44.23 12.22 -50.73
C ASN A 42 -45.70 11.75 -50.74
N ARG A 43 -46.20 11.21 -49.61
CA ARG A 43 -47.55 10.59 -49.53
C ARG A 43 -48.63 11.52 -48.97
N GLY A 44 -48.28 12.67 -48.39
CA GLY A 44 -49.21 13.59 -47.74
C GLY A 44 -49.84 13.04 -46.44
N LEU A 45 -49.23 12.03 -45.80
CA LEU A 45 -49.80 11.37 -44.61
C LEU A 45 -49.47 12.15 -43.33
N ALA A 46 -50.49 12.74 -42.69
CA ALA A 46 -50.34 13.54 -41.47
C ALA A 46 -49.72 12.78 -40.28
N LEU A 47 -50.04 11.48 -40.11
CA LEU A 47 -49.53 10.66 -39.00
C LEU A 47 -47.99 10.54 -39.00
N LEU A 48 -47.38 10.49 -40.19
CA LEU A 48 -45.92 10.36 -40.32
C LEU A 48 -45.18 11.65 -39.95
N TYR A 49 -45.79 12.81 -40.18
CA TYR A 49 -45.27 14.08 -39.64
C TYR A 49 -45.31 14.08 -38.11
N GLY A 50 -46.38 13.57 -37.50
CA GLY A 50 -46.48 13.40 -36.04
C GLY A 50 -45.35 12.53 -35.49
N LEU A 51 -45.11 11.37 -36.11
CA LEU A 51 -44.05 10.45 -35.65
C LEU A 51 -42.64 11.02 -35.83
N SER A 52 -42.39 11.75 -36.93
CA SER A 52 -41.12 12.47 -37.15
C SER A 52 -40.91 13.56 -36.08
N SER A 53 -41.95 14.36 -35.79
CA SER A 53 -41.88 15.40 -34.75
C SER A 53 -41.62 14.81 -33.35
N LEU A 54 -42.21 13.65 -33.04
CA LEU A 54 -41.97 12.94 -31.79
C LEU A 54 -40.51 12.46 -31.68
N CYS A 55 -39.97 11.83 -32.73
CA CYS A 55 -38.57 11.41 -32.76
C CYS A 55 -37.61 12.61 -32.58
N LEU A 56 -37.88 13.71 -33.27
CA LEU A 56 -37.08 14.93 -33.15
C LEU A 56 -37.17 15.55 -31.74
N SER A 57 -38.37 15.57 -31.15
CA SER A 57 -38.56 16.05 -29.77
C SER A 57 -37.79 15.20 -28.75
N LEU A 58 -37.78 13.87 -28.94
CA LEU A 58 -37.04 12.94 -28.10
C LEU A 58 -35.52 13.18 -28.21
N LEU A 59 -35.00 13.41 -29.42
CA LEU A 59 -33.59 13.77 -29.63
C LEU A 59 -33.24 15.11 -28.96
N LEU A 60 -34.09 16.12 -29.12
CA LEU A 60 -33.91 17.43 -28.50
C LEU A 60 -33.85 17.32 -26.97
N ILE A 61 -34.83 16.61 -26.37
CA ILE A 61 -34.89 16.37 -24.93
C ILE A 61 -33.67 15.58 -24.48
N SER A 62 -33.29 14.53 -25.21
CA SER A 62 -32.13 13.70 -24.86
C SER A 62 -30.81 14.45 -24.89
N HIS A 63 -30.69 15.54 -25.66
CA HIS A 63 -29.47 16.33 -25.71
C HIS A 63 -29.48 17.47 -24.67
N LEU A 64 -30.65 18.06 -24.41
CA LEU A 64 -30.80 19.21 -23.51
C LEU A 64 -30.86 18.79 -22.04
N MET A 65 -31.63 17.76 -21.70
CA MET A 65 -31.87 17.37 -20.31
C MET A 65 -30.60 16.93 -19.55
N PRO A 66 -29.69 16.10 -20.11
CA PRO A 66 -28.48 15.72 -19.39
C PRO A 66 -27.64 16.92 -18.94
N ARG A 67 -27.53 17.94 -19.79
CA ARG A 67 -26.78 19.17 -19.48
C ARG A 67 -27.43 19.96 -18.34
N LEU A 68 -28.77 20.04 -18.34
CA LEU A 68 -29.52 20.70 -17.27
C LEU A 68 -29.39 19.94 -15.94
N GLN A 69 -29.38 18.60 -15.97
CA GLN A 69 -29.24 17.79 -14.75
C GLN A 69 -27.88 17.94 -14.09
N MET A 70 -26.81 18.07 -14.87
CA MET A 70 -25.45 18.26 -14.34
C MET A 70 -25.16 19.70 -13.90
N ARG A 71 -26.03 20.66 -14.23
CA ARG A 71 -25.77 22.08 -13.93
C ARG A 71 -25.95 22.38 -12.44
N GLY A 72 -24.91 22.95 -11.83
CA GLY A 72 -24.94 23.37 -10.43
C GLY A 72 -24.89 22.23 -9.42
N VAL A 73 -24.45 21.04 -9.86
CA VAL A 73 -24.08 19.94 -8.97
C VAL A 73 -22.65 20.18 -8.49
N LYS A 74 -22.42 20.09 -7.18
CA LYS A 74 -21.11 20.07 -6.55
C LYS A 74 -20.89 18.72 -5.89
N VAL A 75 -19.65 18.29 -5.85
CA VAL A 75 -19.25 17.04 -5.21
C VAL A 75 -18.05 17.34 -4.33
N GLU A 76 -18.12 16.93 -3.09
CA GLU A 76 -17.00 16.91 -2.15
C GLU A 76 -16.63 15.47 -1.85
N ARG A 77 -15.33 15.20 -1.70
CA ARG A 77 -14.77 13.87 -1.47
C ARG A 77 -14.10 13.86 -0.11
N SER A 78 -14.29 12.80 0.66
CA SER A 78 -13.65 12.63 1.97
C SER A 78 -13.32 11.16 2.19
N LEU A 79 -12.24 10.93 2.94
CA LEU A 79 -11.77 9.60 3.31
C LEU A 79 -12.32 9.19 4.68
N VAL A 80 -12.60 7.90 4.86
CA VAL A 80 -12.94 7.33 6.17
C VAL A 80 -11.81 6.42 6.63
N GLY A 81 -11.06 6.86 7.64
CA GLY A 81 -9.90 6.13 8.16
C GLY A 81 -8.70 6.14 7.23
N ASP A 82 -7.69 5.33 7.55
CA ASP A 82 -6.48 5.19 6.74
C ASP A 82 -6.66 4.11 5.67
N LEU A 83 -6.03 4.30 4.51
CA LEU A 83 -5.99 3.31 3.45
C LEU A 83 -4.73 2.47 3.55
N THR A 84 -4.84 1.18 3.29
CA THR A 84 -3.70 0.25 3.28
C THR A 84 -3.66 -0.49 1.94
N ALA A 85 -2.48 -0.58 1.33
CA ALA A 85 -2.29 -1.31 0.09
C ALA A 85 -2.66 -2.79 0.24
N GLY A 86 -3.32 -3.34 -0.77
CA GLY A 86 -3.84 -4.71 -0.77
C GLY A 86 -5.14 -4.91 0.02
N SER A 87 -5.77 -3.84 0.50
CA SER A 87 -7.04 -3.88 1.24
C SER A 87 -8.09 -2.93 0.67
N GLU A 88 -9.35 -3.17 1.06
CA GLU A 88 -10.46 -2.29 0.75
C GLU A 88 -10.51 -1.12 1.75
N GLY A 89 -10.77 0.09 1.24
CA GLY A 89 -11.07 1.25 2.04
C GLY A 89 -12.34 1.96 1.60
N GLU A 90 -12.76 2.96 2.37
CA GLU A 90 -14.03 3.67 2.13
C GLU A 90 -13.81 5.14 1.75
N LEU A 91 -14.39 5.54 0.61
CA LEU A 91 -14.53 6.92 0.19
C LEU A 91 -15.98 7.38 0.35
N VAL A 92 -16.15 8.59 0.86
CA VAL A 92 -17.44 9.25 1.03
C VAL A 92 -17.55 10.39 0.03
N TYR A 93 -18.61 10.35 -0.76
CA TYR A 93 -18.97 11.38 -1.73
C TYR A 93 -20.17 12.17 -1.21
N LEU A 94 -19.98 13.47 -0.99
CA LEU A 94 -21.05 14.40 -0.64
C LEU A 94 -21.46 15.18 -1.88
N ILE A 95 -22.60 14.80 -2.46
CA ILE A 95 -23.16 15.45 -3.65
C ILE A 95 -24.18 16.49 -3.20
N SER A 96 -24.02 17.74 -3.64
CA SER A 96 -24.99 18.82 -3.38
C SER A 96 -25.52 19.43 -4.68
N SER A 97 -26.81 19.73 -4.71
CA SER A 97 -27.49 20.31 -5.87
C SER A 97 -28.50 21.39 -5.49
N LYS A 98 -28.64 22.40 -6.35
CA LYS A 98 -29.72 23.39 -6.25
C LYS A 98 -30.97 22.86 -6.97
N GLY A 99 -31.63 21.88 -6.34
CA GLY A 99 -32.87 21.26 -6.83
C GLY A 99 -32.72 19.80 -7.23
N ARG A 100 -33.86 19.19 -7.56
CA ARG A 100 -33.98 17.75 -7.83
C ARG A 100 -33.32 17.34 -9.14
N ARG A 101 -32.33 16.46 -9.02
CA ARG A 101 -31.56 15.85 -10.11
C ARG A 101 -31.83 14.36 -10.18
N TYR A 102 -31.70 13.79 -11.37
CA TYR A 102 -31.98 12.37 -11.62
C TYR A 102 -30.91 11.74 -12.52
N HIS A 103 -30.69 10.44 -12.32
CA HIS A 103 -29.80 9.60 -13.12
C HIS A 103 -28.45 10.27 -13.43
N LEU A 104 -27.77 10.66 -12.35
CA LEU A 104 -26.39 11.11 -12.41
C LEU A 104 -25.47 9.91 -12.24
N GLN A 105 -24.38 9.88 -12.97
CA GLN A 105 -23.31 8.92 -12.79
C GLN A 105 -22.02 9.67 -12.54
N LEU A 106 -21.42 9.38 -11.40
CA LEU A 106 -20.15 9.89 -10.98
C LEU A 106 -19.08 8.84 -11.28
N THR A 107 -18.04 9.25 -12.01
CA THR A 107 -16.90 8.40 -12.32
C THR A 107 -15.66 9.07 -11.75
N ASP A 108 -15.01 8.38 -10.83
CA ASP A 108 -13.78 8.81 -10.17
C ASP A 108 -12.61 7.95 -10.65
N GLN A 109 -11.52 8.59 -11.06
CA GLN A 109 -10.30 7.94 -11.54
C GLN A 109 -9.26 8.08 -10.44
N LEU A 110 -9.10 7.02 -9.66
CA LEU A 110 -8.23 7.04 -8.49
C LEU A 110 -6.85 6.49 -8.90
N PRO A 111 -5.74 7.21 -8.64
CA PRO A 111 -4.42 6.83 -9.14
C PRO A 111 -3.81 5.59 -8.44
N PHE A 112 -4.36 5.20 -7.28
CA PHE A 112 -3.91 4.06 -6.49
C PHE A 112 -4.67 2.77 -6.78
N THR A 113 -5.61 2.78 -7.74
CA THR A 113 -6.30 1.58 -8.22
C THR A 113 -6.29 1.52 -9.74
N GLU A 114 -6.27 0.30 -10.31
CA GLU A 114 -6.36 0.13 -11.77
C GLU A 114 -7.78 0.39 -12.32
N GLY A 115 -8.78 0.37 -11.44
CA GLY A 115 -10.19 0.53 -11.78
C GLY A 115 -10.68 1.99 -11.84
N GLN A 116 -11.89 2.16 -12.38
CA GLN A 116 -12.64 3.40 -12.24
C GLN A 116 -13.78 3.19 -11.25
N GLN A 117 -13.87 4.06 -10.24
CA GLN A 117 -14.96 4.00 -9.30
C GLN A 117 -16.19 4.69 -9.90
N LYS A 118 -17.30 3.96 -10.03
CA LYS A 118 -18.53 4.45 -10.66
C LYS A 118 -19.67 4.41 -9.66
N LEU A 119 -20.22 5.58 -9.32
CA LEU A 119 -21.41 5.70 -8.48
C LEU A 119 -22.62 6.14 -9.32
N PHE A 120 -23.71 5.39 -9.21
CA PHE A 120 -24.97 5.69 -9.87
C PHE A 120 -25.94 6.31 -8.88
N ILE A 121 -26.31 7.57 -9.14
CA ILE A 121 -27.19 8.35 -8.29
C ILE A 121 -28.54 8.46 -9.01
N SER A 122 -29.53 7.73 -8.50
CA SER A 122 -30.89 7.73 -9.06
C SER A 122 -31.56 9.09 -8.90
N GLN A 123 -31.43 9.71 -7.72
CA GLN A 123 -32.02 10.99 -7.38
C GLN A 123 -31.15 11.76 -6.37
N CYS A 124 -31.04 13.08 -6.55
CA CYS A 124 -30.41 13.98 -5.59
C CYS A 124 -31.26 15.26 -5.45
N ASP A 125 -31.75 15.58 -4.25
CA ASP A 125 -32.63 16.73 -4.02
C ASP A 125 -31.90 17.99 -3.56
N LYS A 126 -31.17 17.86 -2.44
CA LYS A 126 -30.35 18.95 -1.85
C LYS A 126 -28.93 18.47 -1.59
N THR A 127 -28.83 17.40 -0.81
CA THR A 127 -27.57 16.77 -0.42
C THR A 127 -27.77 15.26 -0.39
N LEU A 128 -26.84 14.52 -0.96
CA LEU A 128 -26.79 13.07 -0.90
C LEU A 128 -25.39 12.65 -0.48
N ARG A 129 -25.32 11.74 0.49
CA ARG A 129 -24.06 11.14 0.95
C ARG A 129 -24.03 9.70 0.47
N GLU A 130 -23.08 9.40 -0.40
CA GLU A 130 -22.84 8.04 -0.89
C GLU A 130 -21.49 7.53 -0.37
N ARG A 131 -21.45 6.24 -0.07
CA ARG A 131 -20.21 5.54 0.32
C ARG A 131 -19.80 4.60 -0.79
N ALA A 132 -18.51 4.54 -1.05
CA ALA A 132 -17.95 3.70 -2.08
C ALA A 132 -16.74 2.98 -1.51
N THR A 133 -16.78 1.65 -1.58
CA THR A 133 -15.64 0.81 -1.24
C THR A 133 -14.67 0.80 -2.43
N VAL A 134 -13.39 1.02 -2.17
CA VAL A 134 -12.33 1.04 -3.18
C VAL A 134 -11.19 0.14 -2.72
N TYR A 135 -10.69 -0.69 -3.63
CA TYR A 135 -9.51 -1.51 -3.38
C TYR A 135 -8.24 -0.71 -3.67
N CYS A 136 -7.29 -0.72 -2.75
CA CYS A 136 -6.03 0.02 -2.91
C CYS A 136 -4.96 -0.92 -3.47
N ASP A 137 -4.63 -0.76 -4.74
CA ASP A 137 -3.64 -1.61 -5.39
C ASP A 137 -2.21 -1.20 -5.02
N ARG A 138 -1.94 0.12 -4.95
CA ARG A 138 -0.59 0.67 -4.73
C ARG A 138 -0.54 1.54 -3.48
N ARG A 139 0.51 1.39 -2.67
CA ARG A 139 0.85 2.35 -1.61
C ARG A 139 1.40 3.64 -2.23
N GLY A 140 1.37 4.73 -1.49
CA GLY A 140 1.84 6.01 -2.01
C GLY A 140 1.11 7.20 -1.42
N ARG A 141 1.65 8.38 -1.70
CA ARG A 141 0.93 9.65 -1.52
C ARG A 141 0.33 10.08 -2.85
N PHE A 142 -0.98 10.30 -2.86
CA PHE A 142 -1.74 10.64 -4.07
C PHE A 142 -2.54 11.92 -3.87
N LEU A 143 -2.55 12.77 -4.89
CA LEU A 143 -3.38 13.97 -4.95
C LEU A 143 -4.52 13.74 -5.93
N ILE A 144 -5.76 14.00 -5.49
CA ILE A 144 -6.96 13.69 -6.27
C ILE A 144 -7.85 14.93 -6.33
N ASP A 145 -8.00 15.50 -7.51
CA ASP A 145 -8.71 16.77 -7.75
C ASP A 145 -9.71 16.69 -8.92
N GLU A 146 -9.55 15.72 -9.82
CA GLU A 146 -10.45 15.48 -10.94
C GLU A 146 -11.55 14.47 -10.64
N LEU A 147 -12.77 14.78 -11.10
CA LEU A 147 -13.91 13.87 -11.02
C LEU A 147 -14.81 14.06 -12.24
N THR A 148 -15.34 12.99 -12.82
CA THR A 148 -16.21 13.09 -14.00
C THR A 148 -17.67 12.87 -13.61
N LEU A 149 -18.50 13.90 -13.77
CA LEU A 149 -19.95 13.78 -13.69
C LEU A 149 -20.53 13.51 -15.07
N SER A 150 -21.46 12.56 -15.16
CA SER A 150 -22.15 12.26 -16.41
C SER A 150 -23.64 12.03 -16.18
N SER A 151 -24.44 12.26 -17.22
CA SER A 151 -25.87 12.03 -17.20
C SER A 151 -26.32 11.50 -18.56
N SER A 152 -27.26 10.58 -18.53
CA SER A 152 -27.97 10.05 -19.71
C SER A 152 -29.49 10.22 -19.59
N TYR A 153 -29.94 11.04 -18.62
CA TYR A 153 -31.35 11.31 -18.35
C TYR A 153 -32.06 12.02 -19.51
N PRO A 154 -33.32 11.67 -19.85
CA PRO A 154 -34.14 10.59 -19.28
C PRO A 154 -34.08 9.27 -20.06
N PHE A 155 -33.79 9.31 -21.36
CA PHE A 155 -34.02 8.17 -22.27
C PHE A 155 -32.78 7.31 -22.53
N GLY A 156 -31.59 7.71 -22.06
CA GLY A 156 -30.36 6.95 -22.30
C GLY A 156 -29.77 7.08 -23.72
N VAL A 157 -30.40 7.85 -24.62
CA VAL A 157 -29.99 7.95 -26.04
C VAL A 157 -28.67 8.69 -26.21
N VAL A 158 -28.46 9.76 -25.44
CA VAL A 158 -27.23 10.56 -25.45
C VAL A 158 -26.69 10.67 -24.03
N ARG A 159 -25.40 10.37 -23.88
CA ARG A 159 -24.67 10.58 -22.63
C ARG A 159 -23.84 11.85 -22.75
N HIS A 160 -23.97 12.73 -21.77
CA HIS A 160 -23.10 13.89 -21.65
C HIS A 160 -22.24 13.72 -20.40
N SER A 161 -20.94 14.00 -20.52
CA SER A 161 -20.00 14.06 -19.41
C SER A 161 -19.51 15.49 -19.20
N ARG A 162 -19.08 15.79 -17.97
CA ARG A 162 -18.45 17.05 -17.57
C ARG A 162 -17.44 16.72 -16.48
N GLN A 163 -16.19 17.14 -16.66
CA GLN A 163 -15.20 17.12 -15.60
C GLN A 163 -15.53 18.19 -14.56
N LEU A 164 -15.46 17.80 -13.30
CA LEU A 164 -15.58 18.63 -12.11
C LEU A 164 -14.21 18.67 -11.45
N THR A 165 -13.65 19.86 -11.34
CA THR A 165 -12.50 20.10 -10.45
C THR A 165 -13.07 20.28 -9.05
N THR A 166 -12.68 19.42 -8.12
CA THR A 166 -13.01 19.56 -6.70
C THR A 166 -11.80 20.06 -5.93
N ASP A 167 -11.95 20.29 -4.64
CA ASP A 167 -10.81 20.55 -3.77
C ASP A 167 -9.86 19.34 -3.82
N THR A 168 -8.55 19.61 -3.82
CA THR A 168 -7.51 18.58 -3.88
C THR A 168 -7.54 17.77 -2.58
N LEU A 169 -7.87 16.49 -2.70
CA LEU A 169 -7.79 15.55 -1.58
C LEU A 169 -6.43 14.85 -1.61
N GLU A 170 -5.63 15.04 -0.57
CA GLU A 170 -4.41 14.28 -0.35
C GLU A 170 -4.78 12.95 0.33
N VAL A 171 -4.38 11.85 -0.29
CA VAL A 171 -4.65 10.49 0.17
C VAL A 171 -3.32 9.77 0.35
N LEU A 172 -3.08 9.31 1.57
CA LEU A 172 -1.94 8.48 1.91
C LEU A 172 -2.39 7.03 2.00
N VAL A 173 -1.84 6.17 1.15
CA VAL A 173 -2.07 4.73 1.18
C VAL A 173 -0.85 4.07 1.83
N LEU A 174 -1.05 3.54 3.04
CA LEU A 174 -0.05 2.88 3.87
C LEU A 174 0.43 1.56 3.24
N PRO A 175 1.68 1.13 3.52
CA PRO A 175 2.16 -0.17 3.09
C PRO A 175 1.32 -1.30 3.70
N ARG A 176 1.23 -2.41 2.96
CA ARG A 176 0.63 -3.63 3.49
C ARG A 176 1.45 -4.15 4.67
N VAL A 177 0.77 -4.58 5.74
CA VAL A 177 1.39 -5.23 6.89
C VAL A 177 0.77 -6.60 7.08
N CYS A 178 1.62 -7.62 7.18
CA CYS A 178 1.24 -9.00 7.44
C CYS A 178 1.48 -9.33 8.91
N ASN A 179 0.52 -10.02 9.54
CA ASN A 179 0.69 -10.52 10.90
C ASN A 179 1.62 -11.74 10.88
N LEU A 180 2.92 -11.51 11.12
CA LEU A 180 3.90 -12.58 11.26
C LEU A 180 3.67 -13.35 12.58
N THR A 181 3.88 -14.67 12.53
CA THR A 181 3.78 -15.52 13.73
C THR A 181 5.07 -15.54 14.52
N ARG A 182 6.22 -15.52 13.82
CA ARG A 182 7.56 -15.47 14.41
C ARG A 182 8.52 -14.76 13.46
N ILE A 183 9.64 -14.28 13.99
CA ILE A 183 10.83 -13.90 13.22
C ILE A 183 12.02 -14.73 13.74
N PRO A 184 13.10 -14.91 12.97
CA PRO A 184 14.29 -15.61 13.43
C PRO A 184 14.89 -14.85 14.62
N LEU A 185 15.08 -15.55 15.74
CA LEU A 185 15.76 -14.98 16.90
C LEU A 185 17.27 -15.11 16.74
N PRO A 186 18.06 -14.20 17.32
CA PRO A 186 19.49 -14.32 17.25
C PRO A 186 19.97 -15.60 17.95
N VAL A 187 20.87 -16.33 17.29
CA VAL A 187 21.51 -17.49 17.88
C VAL A 187 22.60 -16.98 18.82
N ILE A 188 22.34 -17.05 20.12
CA ILE A 188 23.41 -16.96 21.12
C ILE A 188 24.27 -18.19 20.87
N ALA A 189 25.48 -18.00 20.33
CA ALA A 189 26.45 -19.07 20.31
C ALA A 189 26.63 -19.56 21.76
N ASP A 190 26.38 -20.84 21.99
CA ASP A 190 26.54 -21.46 23.30
C ASP A 190 27.86 -21.01 23.92
N ALA A 191 27.79 -20.44 25.11
CA ALA A 191 28.91 -20.11 25.98
C ALA A 191 29.59 -21.38 26.53
N ASN A 192 29.83 -22.37 25.66
CA ASN A 192 30.48 -23.64 25.94
C ASN A 192 31.80 -23.80 25.16
N SER A 193 32.37 -22.72 24.63
CA SER A 193 33.79 -22.69 24.27
C SER A 193 34.58 -22.04 25.39
N ASP A 194 35.35 -22.88 26.08
CA ASP A 194 36.45 -22.59 26.99
C ASP A 194 37.12 -21.23 26.72
N GLY A 195 37.10 -20.32 27.70
CA GLY A 195 37.88 -19.09 27.72
C GLY A 195 37.10 -17.79 27.50
N ASP A 196 36.92 -17.05 28.59
CA ASP A 196 36.73 -15.60 28.71
C ASP A 196 36.63 -14.79 27.40
N LEU A 197 35.43 -14.68 26.85
CA LEU A 197 35.04 -13.56 26.00
C LEU A 197 33.90 -12.81 26.69
N HIS A 198 34.28 -11.94 27.63
CA HIS A 198 33.40 -10.93 28.17
C HIS A 198 33.09 -9.93 27.05
N ILE A 199 31.97 -10.13 26.35
CA ILE A 199 31.50 -9.18 25.33
C ILE A 199 31.12 -7.88 26.07
N PRO A 200 31.73 -6.73 25.76
CA PRO A 200 31.31 -5.45 26.31
C PRO A 200 30.01 -5.04 25.63
N GLN A 201 28.87 -5.47 26.16
CA GLN A 201 27.57 -4.98 25.73
C GLN A 201 27.36 -3.58 26.31
N GLN A 202 27.59 -2.55 25.50
CA GLN A 202 27.34 -1.16 25.87
C GLN A 202 25.91 -0.77 25.51
N GLY A 203 25.15 -0.35 26.52
CA GLY A 203 24.18 0.74 26.39
C GLY A 203 22.79 0.35 25.87
N GLY A 204 21.94 -0.13 26.78
CA GLY A 204 20.48 0.04 26.72
C GLY A 204 20.03 0.59 28.07
N GLN A 205 18.90 1.31 28.13
CA GLN A 205 18.35 1.82 29.40
C GLN A 205 18.04 0.65 30.34
N ASP A 206 18.99 0.41 31.21
CA ASP A 206 18.95 -0.56 32.28
C ASP A 206 17.87 -0.16 33.30
N GLU A 207 16.77 -0.90 33.37
CA GLU A 207 15.80 -0.74 34.47
C GLU A 207 16.45 -1.20 35.79
N PHE A 208 16.27 -0.44 36.86
CA PHE A 208 16.79 -0.80 38.17
C PHE A 208 16.08 -2.07 38.66
N ALA A 209 16.80 -3.19 38.69
CA ALA A 209 16.26 -4.47 39.15
C ALA A 209 16.33 -4.58 40.67
N ALA A 210 17.55 -4.43 41.20
CA ALA A 210 17.85 -4.72 42.60
C ALA A 210 19.14 -4.01 43.04
N VAL A 211 19.47 -4.19 44.31
CA VAL A 211 20.74 -3.77 44.90
C VAL A 211 21.38 -5.00 45.52
N ARG A 212 22.61 -5.29 45.13
CA ARG A 212 23.39 -6.39 45.71
C ARG A 212 24.67 -5.91 46.38
N GLU A 213 25.24 -6.74 47.24
CA GLU A 213 26.53 -6.47 47.86
C GLU A 213 27.63 -6.40 46.80
N TYR A 214 28.55 -5.45 46.97
CA TYR A 214 29.71 -5.26 46.10
C TYR A 214 30.66 -6.46 46.23
N THR A 215 31.02 -7.04 45.08
CA THR A 215 32.04 -8.07 45.00
C THR A 215 33.28 -7.50 44.31
N GLN A 216 34.45 -7.97 44.72
CA GLN A 216 35.72 -7.55 44.13
C GLN A 216 35.75 -7.92 42.65
N GLY A 217 35.72 -6.91 41.77
CA GLY A 217 35.56 -7.05 40.32
C GLY A 217 34.46 -6.16 39.74
N ASP A 218 33.53 -5.70 40.58
CA ASP A 218 32.46 -4.80 40.16
C ASP A 218 32.96 -3.39 39.83
N SER A 219 32.38 -2.77 38.81
CA SER A 219 32.68 -1.38 38.44
C SER A 219 32.24 -0.42 39.55
N LEU A 220 33.18 0.38 40.06
CA LEU A 220 32.92 1.42 41.07
C LEU A 220 31.88 2.47 40.61
N ARG A 221 31.65 2.61 39.30
CA ARG A 221 30.65 3.53 38.73
C ARG A 221 29.21 3.09 39.02
N HIS A 222 28.98 1.81 39.29
CA HIS A 222 27.66 1.26 39.58
C HIS A 222 27.35 1.20 41.09
N ILE A 223 28.25 1.71 41.94
CA ILE A 223 28.01 1.79 43.39
C ILE A 223 26.87 2.78 43.65
N HIS A 224 25.85 2.30 44.35
CA HIS A 224 24.76 3.16 44.81
C HIS A 224 25.17 3.90 46.09
N TRP A 225 25.98 4.96 45.97
CA TRP A 225 26.58 5.67 47.11
C TRP A 225 25.61 6.01 48.25
N ARG A 226 24.39 6.44 47.93
CA ARG A 226 23.37 6.79 48.93
C ARG A 226 22.82 5.57 49.71
N ALA A 227 22.78 4.39 49.09
CA ALA A 227 22.35 3.15 49.72
C ALA A 227 23.51 2.55 50.52
N SER A 228 24.74 2.60 49.96
CA SER A 228 25.96 2.17 50.65
C SER A 228 26.20 2.94 51.95
N ALA A 229 25.95 4.25 51.94
CA ALA A 229 26.07 5.10 53.13
C ALA A 229 25.04 4.74 54.23
N ARG A 230 23.86 4.24 53.87
CA ARG A 230 22.80 3.86 54.83
C ARG A 230 23.01 2.47 55.42
N GLN A 231 23.54 1.53 54.62
CA GLN A 231 23.72 0.13 55.01
C GLN A 231 25.13 -0.15 55.55
N GLN A 232 26.04 0.83 55.54
CA GLN A 232 27.46 0.70 55.93
C GLN A 232 28.22 -0.41 55.18
N GLN A 233 27.70 -0.84 54.03
CA GLN A 233 28.29 -1.83 53.14
C GLN A 233 28.23 -1.29 51.71
N LEU A 234 29.26 -1.59 50.90
CA LEU A 234 29.24 -1.18 49.50
C LEU A 234 28.20 -2.01 48.76
N VAL A 235 27.25 -1.32 48.13
CA VAL A 235 26.22 -1.97 47.32
C VAL A 235 26.21 -1.42 45.90
N VAL A 236 25.99 -2.32 44.96
CA VAL A 236 26.01 -2.06 43.52
C VAL A 236 24.58 -2.14 42.99
N LYS A 237 24.23 -1.20 42.11
CA LYS A 237 22.97 -1.26 41.36
C LYS A 237 23.02 -2.44 40.41
N GLU A 238 22.09 -3.37 40.57
CA GLU A 238 21.85 -4.44 39.62
C GLU A 238 20.76 -3.97 38.67
N TYR A 239 21.11 -4.00 37.40
CA TYR A 239 20.28 -3.52 36.31
C TYR A 239 19.70 -4.73 35.58
N GLU A 240 18.38 -4.74 35.36
CA GLU A 240 17.75 -5.80 34.58
C GLU A 240 18.13 -5.56 33.12
N ARG A 241 18.93 -6.47 32.57
CA ARG A 241 19.29 -6.41 31.17
C ARG A 241 18.06 -6.75 30.36
N SER A 242 17.69 -5.87 29.43
CA SER A 242 16.77 -6.27 28.38
C SER A 242 17.50 -7.26 27.48
N ASP A 243 17.36 -8.56 27.75
CA ASP A 243 17.79 -9.69 26.89
C ASP A 243 17.07 -9.71 25.52
N ARG A 244 16.25 -8.69 25.24
CA ARG A 244 15.45 -8.60 24.02
C ARG A 244 16.32 -8.22 22.85
N PRO A 245 16.18 -8.91 21.71
CA PRO A 245 16.95 -8.57 20.55
C PRO A 245 16.51 -7.22 19.98
N VAL A 246 17.48 -6.50 19.42
CA VAL A 246 17.28 -5.25 18.71
C VAL A 246 17.34 -5.56 17.22
N LEU A 247 16.19 -5.40 16.56
CA LEU A 247 16.01 -5.67 15.13
C LEU A 247 16.49 -4.46 14.31
N LEU A 248 17.46 -4.66 13.42
CA LEU A 248 17.85 -3.69 12.40
C LEU A 248 17.37 -4.18 11.03
N VAL A 249 16.57 -3.37 10.36
CA VAL A 249 16.07 -3.66 9.01
C VAL A 249 16.65 -2.64 8.05
N THR A 250 17.39 -3.09 7.04
CA THR A 250 17.91 -2.25 5.96
C THR A 250 17.08 -2.47 4.70
N LEU A 251 16.62 -1.40 4.04
CA LEU A 251 15.91 -1.48 2.77
C LEU A 251 16.80 -0.99 1.63
N ASP A 252 16.94 -1.80 0.58
CA ASP A 252 17.55 -1.38 -0.68
C ASP A 252 16.51 -0.62 -1.51
N SER A 253 16.75 0.67 -1.75
CA SER A 253 15.86 1.54 -2.54
C SER A 253 16.40 1.84 -3.94
N ARG A 254 17.45 1.13 -4.40
CA ARG A 254 17.99 1.34 -5.75
C ARG A 254 16.95 1.02 -6.82
N PRO A 255 16.87 1.79 -7.91
CA PRO A 255 16.05 1.43 -9.06
C PRO A 255 16.34 0.01 -9.59
N ALA A 256 17.60 -0.43 -9.52
CA ALA A 256 18.01 -1.77 -9.93
C ALA A 256 17.40 -2.89 -9.06
N PHE A 257 17.14 -2.62 -7.78
CA PHE A 257 16.50 -3.57 -6.88
C PHE A 257 15.01 -3.72 -7.21
N ASN A 258 14.34 -2.69 -7.74
CA ASN A 258 12.90 -2.68 -8.03
C ASN A 258 12.56 -3.42 -9.35
N GLN A 259 12.40 -4.74 -9.27
CA GLN A 259 12.07 -5.63 -10.37
C GLN A 259 10.60 -6.05 -10.29
N GLY A 260 9.88 -6.00 -11.41
CA GLY A 260 8.43 -6.28 -11.49
C GLY A 260 7.62 -5.03 -11.83
N GLU A 261 6.29 -5.13 -11.73
CA GLU A 261 5.37 -4.04 -12.08
C GLU A 261 4.36 -3.76 -10.96
N GLY A 262 4.05 -2.47 -10.76
CA GLY A 262 3.02 -2.02 -9.83
C GLY A 262 3.29 -2.48 -8.39
N SER A 263 2.28 -3.10 -7.77
CA SER A 263 2.36 -3.62 -6.40
C SER A 263 3.08 -4.97 -6.28
N ARG A 264 3.45 -5.57 -7.42
CA ARG A 264 4.12 -6.87 -7.50
C ARG A 264 5.57 -6.68 -7.92
N SER A 265 6.28 -5.82 -7.21
CA SER A 265 7.72 -5.70 -7.35
C SER A 265 8.45 -6.16 -6.09
N THR A 266 9.72 -6.51 -6.27
CA THR A 266 10.65 -6.85 -5.19
C THR A 266 10.73 -5.74 -4.13
N PHE A 267 10.71 -4.47 -4.55
CA PHE A 267 10.74 -3.31 -3.65
C PHE A 267 9.48 -3.21 -2.79
N GLU A 268 8.29 -3.38 -3.38
CA GLU A 268 7.02 -3.38 -2.65
C GLU A 268 6.95 -4.54 -1.63
N TYR A 269 7.48 -5.70 -2.01
CA TYR A 269 7.56 -6.86 -1.13
C TYR A 269 8.54 -6.63 0.02
N ALA A 270 9.72 -6.06 -0.26
CA ALA A 270 10.68 -5.69 0.77
C ALA A 270 10.08 -4.73 1.81
N ILE A 271 9.35 -3.70 1.35
CA ILE A 271 8.64 -2.76 2.24
C ILE A 271 7.57 -3.48 3.07
N THR A 272 6.78 -4.35 2.44
CA THR A 272 5.75 -5.13 3.12
C THR A 272 6.36 -6.02 4.21
N ILE A 273 7.45 -6.73 3.91
CA ILE A 273 8.16 -7.59 4.86
C ILE A 273 8.79 -6.75 5.98
N ALA A 274 9.48 -5.66 5.66
CA ALA A 274 10.09 -4.77 6.64
C ALA A 274 9.05 -4.19 7.61
N ALA A 275 7.95 -3.66 7.08
CA ALA A 275 6.84 -3.15 7.88
C ALA A 275 6.24 -4.25 8.79
N SER A 276 6.13 -5.48 8.27
CA SER A 276 5.62 -6.64 9.02
C SER A 276 6.58 -7.09 10.13
N MET A 277 7.89 -7.09 9.87
CA MET A 277 8.90 -7.44 10.87
C MET A 277 8.99 -6.41 11.98
N ILE A 278 8.92 -5.11 11.65
CA ILE A 278 8.89 -4.03 12.64
C ILE A 278 7.59 -4.06 13.44
N HIS A 279 6.45 -4.33 12.79
CA HIS A 279 5.17 -4.52 13.47
C HIS A 279 5.24 -5.67 14.48
N PHE A 280 5.78 -6.82 14.06
CA PHE A 280 6.02 -7.96 14.94
C PHE A 280 6.95 -7.58 16.10
N ALA A 281 8.07 -6.92 15.80
CA ALA A 281 9.03 -6.50 16.80
C ALA A 281 8.40 -5.61 17.87
N SER A 282 7.60 -4.63 17.46
CA SER A 282 6.91 -3.77 18.41
C SER A 282 5.90 -4.52 19.28
N ARG A 283 5.15 -5.47 18.69
CA ARG A 283 4.18 -6.31 19.41
C ARG A 283 4.84 -7.20 20.47
N GLU A 284 6.02 -7.75 20.17
CA GLU A 284 6.81 -8.55 21.12
C GLU A 284 7.66 -7.67 22.06
N GLY A 285 7.55 -6.34 21.95
CA GLY A 285 8.28 -5.38 22.77
C GLY A 285 9.80 -5.41 22.54
N MET A 286 10.22 -5.68 21.30
CA MET A 286 11.59 -5.56 20.81
C MET A 286 11.81 -4.14 20.28
N GLN A 287 13.02 -3.60 20.47
CA GLN A 287 13.42 -2.37 19.79
C GLN A 287 13.68 -2.70 18.31
N SER A 288 13.28 -1.82 17.41
CA SER A 288 13.58 -1.97 15.99
C SER A 288 14.11 -0.69 15.37
N ILE A 289 14.94 -0.82 14.36
CA ILE A 289 15.56 0.28 13.64
C ILE A 289 15.36 0.01 12.15
N LEU A 290 14.73 0.94 11.44
CA LEU A 290 14.68 0.92 9.99
C LEU A 290 15.76 1.85 9.46
N VAL A 291 16.55 1.37 8.49
CA VAL A 291 17.53 2.17 7.76
C VAL A 291 17.25 2.06 6.28
N VAL A 292 17.22 3.21 5.61
CA VAL A 292 17.11 3.29 4.16
C VAL A 292 17.87 4.51 3.68
N GLU A 293 18.62 4.37 2.60
CA GLU A 293 19.13 5.52 1.86
C GLU A 293 18.17 5.77 0.72
N ASN A 294 17.68 7.00 0.58
CA ASN A 294 16.82 7.39 -0.52
C ASN A 294 17.15 8.82 -0.97
N GLY A 295 18.29 8.98 -1.64
CA GLY A 295 18.95 10.27 -1.88
C GLY A 295 19.72 10.74 -0.65
N ASP A 296 19.06 10.72 0.51
CA ASP A 296 19.66 10.97 1.83
C ASP A 296 19.51 9.75 2.75
N TRP A 297 20.39 9.65 3.74
CA TRP A 297 20.31 8.63 4.79
C TRP A 297 19.12 8.89 5.73
N HIS A 298 18.25 7.91 5.87
CA HIS A 298 17.12 7.95 6.80
C HIS A 298 17.19 6.77 7.77
N ASP A 299 17.19 7.07 9.06
CA ASP A 299 17.10 6.11 10.15
C ASP A 299 15.89 6.38 11.04
N TYR A 300 15.04 5.37 11.22
CA TYR A 300 13.90 5.39 12.13
C TYR A 300 14.17 4.43 13.28
N VAL A 301 14.40 4.96 14.48
CA VAL A 301 14.54 4.18 15.71
C VAL A 301 13.18 4.06 16.37
N ILE A 302 12.63 2.86 16.43
CA ILE A 302 11.37 2.54 17.10
C ILE A 302 11.71 1.92 18.48
N PRO A 303 11.39 2.62 19.59
CA PRO A 303 11.57 2.07 20.93
C PRO A 303 10.76 0.77 21.13
N ALA A 304 11.19 -0.04 22.09
CA ALA A 304 10.43 -1.19 22.53
C ALA A 304 9.02 -0.78 23.00
N TYR A 305 8.03 -1.64 22.71
CA TYR A 305 6.62 -1.46 23.10
C TYR A 305 5.90 -0.26 22.48
N THR A 306 6.36 0.21 21.32
CA THR A 306 5.72 1.33 20.62
C THR A 306 4.40 0.89 19.98
N SER A 307 3.26 1.30 20.53
CA SER A 307 1.95 0.88 19.99
C SER A 307 1.61 1.54 18.65
N ASP A 308 2.07 2.78 18.44
CA ASP A 308 1.75 3.57 17.25
C ASP A 308 2.92 3.58 16.27
N LEU A 309 2.71 2.95 15.11
CA LEU A 309 3.69 2.88 14.01
C LEU A 309 3.25 3.72 12.81
N TYR A 310 2.28 4.62 12.98
CA TYR A 310 1.73 5.41 11.89
C TYR A 310 2.81 6.21 11.16
N ASP A 311 3.70 6.91 11.88
CA ASP A 311 4.75 7.73 11.26
C ASP A 311 5.72 6.89 10.41
N LEU A 312 6.04 5.68 10.88
CA LEU A 312 6.84 4.72 10.11
C LEU A 312 6.12 4.28 8.85
N TYR A 313 4.84 3.93 8.95
CA TYR A 313 4.05 3.50 7.80
C TYR A 313 3.82 4.64 6.81
N ALA A 314 3.65 5.87 7.28
CA ALA A 314 3.55 7.06 6.47
C ALA A 314 4.86 7.31 5.71
N PHE A 315 6.02 7.19 6.38
CA PHE A 315 7.32 7.27 5.74
C PHE A 315 7.49 6.18 4.66
N LEU A 316 7.21 4.92 4.99
CA LEU A 316 7.29 3.79 4.05
C LEU A 316 6.32 3.93 2.86
N ALA A 317 5.18 4.60 3.05
CA ALA A 317 4.24 4.92 1.98
C ALA A 317 4.80 5.98 1.01
N THR A 318 5.64 6.90 1.49
CA THR A 318 6.28 7.93 0.64
C THR A 318 7.60 7.48 0.00
N LEU A 319 8.15 6.35 0.41
CA LEU A 319 9.43 5.85 -0.08
C LEU A 319 9.32 5.46 -1.56
N GLU A 320 10.18 6.02 -2.42
CA GLU A 320 10.33 5.63 -3.82
C GLU A 320 11.65 4.89 -4.05
N SER A 321 11.78 4.18 -5.17
CA SER A 321 12.98 3.42 -5.52
C SER A 321 13.99 4.30 -6.27
N ASN A 322 14.59 5.27 -5.57
CA ASN A 322 15.54 6.24 -6.14
C ASN A 322 16.85 6.37 -5.35
N GLY A 323 17.19 5.38 -4.53
CA GLY A 323 18.48 5.31 -3.85
C GLY A 323 19.62 4.88 -4.77
N ASN A 324 20.83 5.00 -4.21
CA ASN A 324 22.09 4.74 -4.91
C ASN A 324 22.96 3.70 -4.20
N GLN A 325 22.77 3.48 -2.90
CA GLN A 325 23.58 2.56 -2.10
C GLN A 325 23.05 1.12 -2.17
N SER A 326 23.96 0.15 -2.18
CA SER A 326 23.58 -1.26 -2.09
C SER A 326 23.22 -1.65 -0.66
N CYS A 327 22.47 -2.74 -0.51
CA CYS A 327 22.16 -3.33 0.79
C CYS A 327 23.42 -3.63 1.64
N SER A 328 24.54 -4.03 1.01
CA SER A 328 25.81 -4.28 1.74
C SER A 328 26.38 -3.01 2.35
N GLU A 329 26.45 -1.93 1.57
CA GLU A 329 26.98 -0.64 2.04
C GLU A 329 26.10 -0.05 3.16
N LEU A 330 24.78 -0.17 2.99
CA LEU A 330 23.80 0.23 4.00
C LEU A 330 23.99 -0.52 5.32
N ILE A 331 24.18 -1.84 5.27
CA ILE A 331 24.38 -2.66 6.47
C ILE A 331 25.68 -2.29 7.18
N GLU A 332 26.78 -2.11 6.45
CA GLU A 332 28.07 -1.71 7.06
C GLU A 332 27.94 -0.39 7.82
N GLN A 333 27.33 0.62 7.20
CA GLN A 333 27.11 1.92 7.83
C GLN A 333 26.14 1.82 9.03
N ALA A 334 25.07 1.02 8.89
CA ALA A 334 24.06 0.87 9.92
C ALA A 334 24.60 0.17 11.17
N VAL A 335 25.43 -0.87 11.00
CA VAL A 335 26.05 -1.61 12.12
C VAL A 335 27.03 -0.73 12.90
N ILE A 336 27.79 0.13 12.20
CA ILE A 336 28.69 1.09 12.86
C ILE A 336 27.89 2.11 13.68
N ARG A 337 26.75 2.58 13.14
CA ARG A 337 25.90 3.60 13.79
C ARG A 337 25.06 3.03 14.94
N PHE A 338 24.67 1.76 14.85
CA PHE A 338 23.80 1.08 15.80
C PHE A 338 24.42 -0.23 16.32
N PRO A 339 25.50 -0.14 17.12
CA PRO A 339 26.21 -1.33 17.63
C PRO A 339 25.37 -2.21 18.56
N GLN A 340 24.26 -1.69 19.10
CA GLN A 340 23.31 -2.44 19.92
C GLN A 340 22.43 -3.42 19.12
N ALA A 341 22.37 -3.30 17.79
CA ALA A 341 21.59 -4.21 16.96
C ALA A 341 22.24 -5.61 16.92
N ASN A 342 21.46 -6.65 17.23
CA ASN A 342 21.95 -8.04 17.24
C ASN A 342 21.21 -8.96 16.26
N LEU A 343 20.09 -8.50 15.69
CA LEU A 343 19.36 -9.15 14.61
C LEU A 343 19.31 -8.20 13.42
N ILE A 344 20.04 -8.49 12.35
CA ILE A 344 20.16 -7.62 11.17
C ILE A 344 19.44 -8.29 10.01
N THR A 345 18.57 -7.56 9.33
CA THR A 345 17.82 -8.02 8.16
C THR A 345 18.12 -7.14 6.98
N GLY A 346 18.51 -7.75 5.86
CA GLY A 346 18.73 -7.06 4.60
C GLY A 346 17.97 -7.71 3.45
N PHE A 347 17.60 -6.91 2.45
CA PHE A 347 16.97 -7.38 1.21
C PHE A 347 17.97 -7.28 0.06
N ARG A 348 18.11 -8.34 -0.73
CA ARG A 348 19.01 -8.38 -1.89
C ARG A 348 18.38 -9.16 -3.04
N LEU A 349 18.83 -8.92 -4.26
CA LEU A 349 18.52 -9.80 -5.38
C LEU A 349 19.37 -11.08 -5.30
N GLN A 350 18.90 -12.16 -5.92
CA GLN A 350 19.64 -13.43 -5.97
C GLN A 350 21.03 -13.28 -6.65
N ASP A 351 21.13 -12.43 -7.66
CA ASP A 351 22.37 -12.19 -8.41
C ASP A 351 23.31 -11.15 -7.74
N ASP A 352 22.85 -10.47 -6.69
CA ASP A 352 23.67 -9.48 -5.98
C ASP A 352 24.76 -10.18 -5.14
N PRO A 353 25.95 -9.56 -5.00
CA PRO A 353 27.01 -10.12 -4.17
C PRO A 353 26.54 -10.33 -2.74
N LEU A 354 27.03 -11.40 -2.12
CA LEU A 354 26.73 -11.71 -0.73
C LEU A 354 27.12 -10.54 0.17
N LEU A 355 26.17 -10.12 1.01
CA LEU A 355 26.38 -9.18 2.13
C LEU A 355 27.63 -9.54 2.95
N PRO A 356 28.32 -8.52 3.52
CA PRO A 356 29.59 -8.67 4.21
C PRO A 356 29.50 -9.67 5.36
N THR A 357 30.59 -10.38 5.63
CA THR A 357 30.68 -11.29 6.77
C THR A 357 30.72 -10.48 8.06
N LEU A 358 29.56 -10.36 8.71
CA LEU A 358 29.42 -9.71 10.00
C LEU A 358 29.97 -10.57 11.15
N PRO A 359 30.32 -9.96 12.30
CA PRO A 359 30.79 -10.67 13.48
C PRO A 359 29.89 -11.86 13.92
N PRO A 360 30.46 -12.93 14.50
CA PRO A 360 29.76 -14.17 14.84
C PRO A 360 28.82 -14.06 16.06
N TYR A 361 28.62 -12.87 16.62
CA TYR A 361 27.59 -12.62 17.63
C TYR A 361 26.34 -11.94 17.05
N LEU A 362 26.38 -11.55 15.78
CA LEU A 362 25.24 -10.99 15.06
C LEU A 362 24.54 -12.11 14.30
N THR A 363 23.20 -12.13 14.36
CA THR A 363 22.40 -12.99 13.50
C THR A 363 21.91 -12.18 12.32
N HIS A 364 22.11 -12.73 11.12
CA HIS A 364 21.87 -12.03 9.88
C HIS A 364 20.79 -12.77 9.08
N VAL A 365 19.73 -12.05 8.72
CA VAL A 365 18.59 -12.56 7.95
C VAL A 365 18.63 -11.91 6.57
N ASP A 366 18.95 -12.71 5.56
CA ASP A 366 18.90 -12.31 4.17
C ASP A 366 17.55 -12.65 3.58
N MET A 367 16.86 -11.63 3.08
CA MET A 367 15.74 -11.81 2.18
C MET A 367 16.25 -11.78 0.74
N GLU A 368 16.40 -12.97 0.16
CA GLU A 368 16.87 -13.14 -1.21
C GLU A 368 15.68 -13.12 -2.17
N MET A 369 15.57 -12.04 -2.94
CA MET A 369 14.49 -11.80 -3.88
C MET A 369 14.80 -12.44 -5.24
N ASP A 370 13.97 -13.37 -5.67
CA ASP A 370 14.03 -13.98 -7.01
C ASP A 370 13.40 -13.04 -8.05
N ALA A 371 14.21 -12.15 -8.63
CA ALA A 371 13.79 -11.16 -9.62
C ALA A 371 13.00 -11.76 -10.79
N GLU A 372 13.40 -12.95 -11.28
CA GLU A 372 12.71 -13.60 -12.39
C GLU A 372 11.28 -13.97 -12.01
N SER A 373 11.02 -14.35 -10.76
CA SER A 373 9.66 -14.65 -10.29
C SER A 373 8.74 -13.42 -10.27
N PHE A 374 9.28 -12.21 -10.08
CA PHE A 374 8.49 -10.98 -10.10
C PHE A 374 8.18 -10.52 -11.53
N LEU A 375 9.09 -10.81 -12.47
CA LEU A 375 8.87 -10.55 -13.90
C LEU A 375 7.96 -11.62 -14.55
N PHE A 376 8.12 -12.89 -14.14
CA PHE A 376 7.43 -14.05 -14.72
C PHE A 376 6.86 -14.98 -13.63
N PRO A 377 5.78 -14.57 -12.94
CA PRO A 377 5.28 -15.24 -11.73
C PRO A 377 4.79 -16.68 -11.94
N LEU A 378 4.44 -17.07 -13.16
CA LEU A 378 3.95 -18.42 -13.47
C LEU A 378 5.08 -19.44 -13.70
N ARG A 379 6.34 -19.01 -13.76
CA ARG A 379 7.46 -19.87 -14.14
C ARG A 379 8.12 -20.58 -12.95
N ASN A 380 8.10 -19.96 -11.76
CA ASN A 380 8.83 -20.45 -10.60
C ASN A 380 7.88 -20.99 -9.51
N LYS A 381 8.22 -22.15 -8.94
CA LYS A 381 7.56 -22.66 -7.73
C LYS A 381 8.18 -21.98 -6.50
N PRO A 382 7.39 -21.67 -5.46
CA PRO A 382 7.95 -21.14 -4.21
C PRO A 382 8.89 -22.18 -3.58
N SER A 383 10.11 -21.77 -3.26
CA SER A 383 11.00 -22.53 -2.38
C SER A 383 10.62 -22.18 -0.93
N LYS A 384 10.31 -23.19 -0.11
CA LYS A 384 10.00 -22.98 1.32
C LYS A 384 11.23 -23.11 2.23
N ASP A 385 12.33 -23.65 1.70
CA ASP A 385 13.48 -23.99 2.53
C ASP A 385 14.45 -22.80 2.62
N TYR A 386 14.63 -22.30 3.84
CA TYR A 386 15.70 -21.36 4.14
C TYR A 386 17.04 -22.11 4.23
N HIS A 387 18.12 -21.44 3.86
CA HIS A 387 19.47 -21.99 3.94
C HIS A 387 20.25 -21.28 5.04
N ARG A 388 21.03 -22.01 5.84
CA ARG A 388 21.85 -21.45 6.92
C ARG A 388 23.33 -21.58 6.60
N GLU A 389 24.02 -20.46 6.61
CA GLU A 389 25.48 -20.39 6.45
C GLU A 389 26.08 -19.70 7.68
N GLY A 390 26.50 -20.50 8.67
CA GLY A 390 26.98 -19.99 9.97
C GLY A 390 25.88 -19.23 10.73
N ASN A 391 26.05 -17.92 10.88
CA ASN A 391 25.10 -17.01 11.52
C ASN A 391 24.11 -16.34 10.56
N ARG A 392 24.20 -16.69 9.28
CA ARG A 392 23.37 -16.16 8.21
C ARG A 392 22.22 -17.10 7.92
N LEU A 393 21.01 -16.56 7.87
CA LEU A 393 19.79 -17.24 7.49
C LEU A 393 19.29 -16.62 6.18
N ILE A 394 19.28 -17.39 5.11
CA ILE A 394 18.90 -16.95 3.77
C ILE A 394 17.50 -17.47 3.47
N TYR A 395 16.55 -16.54 3.31
CA TYR A 395 15.16 -16.79 2.99
C TYR A 395 14.89 -16.39 1.53
N PRO A 396 14.66 -17.36 0.62
CA PRO A 396 14.24 -17.05 -0.73
C PRO A 396 12.79 -16.52 -0.75
N VAL A 397 12.59 -15.38 -1.41
CA VAL A 397 11.29 -14.71 -1.55
C VAL A 397 10.93 -14.57 -3.02
N ASN A 398 9.77 -15.12 -3.38
CA ASN A 398 9.24 -15.09 -4.73
C ASN A 398 7.91 -14.32 -4.75
N ALA A 399 7.46 -13.89 -5.93
CA ALA A 399 6.20 -13.17 -6.10
C ALA A 399 4.96 -13.92 -5.58
N LEU A 400 5.01 -15.26 -5.54
CA LEU A 400 3.92 -16.11 -5.03
C LEU A 400 4.10 -16.57 -3.59
N SER A 401 5.19 -16.17 -2.91
CA SER A 401 5.44 -16.60 -1.53
C SER A 401 4.39 -16.04 -0.57
N PRO A 402 3.74 -16.89 0.25
CA PRO A 402 2.81 -16.42 1.26
C PRO A 402 3.58 -15.69 2.38
N LEU A 403 3.59 -14.35 2.34
CA LEU A 403 4.36 -13.53 3.28
C LEU A 403 4.02 -13.77 4.77
N GLN A 404 2.81 -14.25 5.07
CA GLN A 404 2.37 -14.60 6.42
C GLN A 404 3.08 -15.86 6.98
N GLU A 405 3.49 -16.77 6.10
CA GLU A 405 4.17 -18.03 6.45
C GLU A 405 5.69 -17.96 6.24
N LEU A 406 6.23 -16.79 5.88
CA LEU A 406 7.61 -16.66 5.40
C LEU A 406 8.68 -17.19 6.38
N PHE A 407 8.39 -17.13 7.68
CA PHE A 407 9.30 -17.62 8.72
C PHE A 407 8.87 -18.94 9.36
N GLN A 408 7.81 -19.61 8.89
CA GLN A 408 7.35 -20.90 9.41
C GLN A 408 8.17 -22.05 8.85
#